data_AF-A0A840WC25-F1
#
_entry.id   AF-A0A840WC25-F1
#
_cell.length_a   1.000
_cell.length_b   1.000
_cell.length_c   1.000
_cell.angle_alpha   90.00
_cell.angle_beta   90.00
_cell.angle_gamma   90.00
#
_symmetry.space_group_name_H-M   'P 1'
#
loop_
_entity.id
_entity.type
_entity.pdbx_description
1 polymer ?
#
loop_
_entity_poly.entity_id
_entity_poly.type
_entity_poly.pdbx_seq_one_letter_code
_entity_poly.pdbx_strand_id
1 'polypeptide(L)'
;MSNLQFPASGREHLRNQYPHLNDDDIVLVETATRQWFRIIARQPRAKLAMPSVVVDDLWQALTLHAEDYATFCDAAFGRLLNRQPRSAPNGDTTNADRSALLLATLSHGRQDEGCAATDLPLLFRVDQELRVHDGNRYLADCGGRGECFPVSGRVCLQHLEGPGKRPKSGGIRGDLPFNDGRHGYAGGAGGGDGGGGGD
;
A
#
# COMPACT_ATOMS: atom_id res chain seq x y z
N MET A 1 -6.04 26.47 -8.21
CA MET A 1 -5.22 25.32 -8.60
C MET A 1 -5.56 25.01 -10.03
N SER A 2 -4.59 25.19 -10.93
CA SER A 2 -4.78 25.18 -12.38
C SER A 2 -5.44 23.89 -12.85
N ASN A 3 -6.32 24.01 -13.83
CA ASN A 3 -7.01 22.90 -14.48
C ASN A 3 -5.97 22.13 -15.32
N LEU A 4 -5.17 21.27 -14.68
CA LEU A 4 -4.16 20.45 -15.35
C LEU A 4 -4.88 19.51 -16.33
N GLN A 5 -4.82 19.86 -17.61
CA GLN A 5 -5.26 18.99 -18.70
C GLN A 5 -4.15 17.99 -19.00
N PHE A 6 -4.46 16.71 -18.91
CA PHE A 6 -3.56 15.69 -19.40
C PHE A 6 -3.63 15.63 -20.94
N PRO A 7 -2.52 15.29 -21.61
CA PRO A 7 -2.52 15.09 -23.04
C PRO A 7 -3.54 14.03 -23.45
N ALA A 8 -4.19 14.25 -24.59
CA ALA A 8 -5.18 13.32 -25.14
C ALA A 8 -4.61 11.91 -25.33
N SER A 9 -3.33 11.79 -25.68
CA SER A 9 -2.62 10.51 -25.85
C SER A 9 -2.67 9.62 -24.61
N GLY A 10 -2.59 10.20 -23.41
CA GLY A 10 -2.69 9.43 -22.16
C GLY A 10 -4.10 8.86 -21.94
N ARG A 11 -5.13 9.65 -22.24
CA ARG A 11 -6.53 9.21 -22.15
C ARG A 11 -6.85 8.13 -23.19
N GLU A 12 -6.34 8.30 -24.40
CA GLU A 12 -6.54 7.33 -25.49
C GLU A 12 -5.84 6.00 -25.18
N HIS A 13 -4.64 6.05 -24.61
CA HIS A 13 -3.95 4.86 -24.10
C HIS A 13 -4.78 4.12 -23.04
N LEU A 14 -5.34 4.84 -22.06
CA LEU A 14 -6.20 4.24 -21.04
C LEU A 14 -7.45 3.60 -21.63
N ARG A 15 -8.11 4.25 -22.60
CA ARG A 15 -9.28 3.67 -23.29
C ARG A 15 -8.94 2.40 -24.06
N ASN A 16 -7.77 2.35 -24.68
CA ASN A 16 -7.32 1.16 -25.41
C ASN A 16 -6.94 0.02 -24.48
N GLN A 17 -6.29 0.32 -23.35
CA GLN A 17 -5.84 -0.70 -22.39
C GLN A 17 -6.97 -1.18 -21.48
N TYR A 18 -7.89 -0.30 -21.11
CA TYR A 18 -9.00 -0.57 -20.21
C TYR A 18 -10.33 -0.18 -20.88
N PRO A 19 -10.81 -0.98 -21.85
CA PRO A 19 -12.01 -0.66 -22.63
C PRO A 19 -13.31 -0.65 -21.81
N HIS A 20 -13.26 -1.16 -20.58
CA HIS A 20 -14.39 -1.16 -19.65
C HIS A 20 -14.50 0.14 -18.82
N LEU A 21 -13.54 1.06 -18.93
CA LEU A 21 -13.57 2.34 -18.21
C LEU A 21 -14.38 3.40 -18.97
N ASN A 22 -15.20 4.12 -18.23
CA ASN A 22 -16.02 5.21 -18.73
C ASN A 22 -15.25 6.54 -18.65
N ASP A 23 -15.85 7.62 -19.15
CA ASP A 23 -15.21 8.95 -19.08
C ASP A 23 -15.00 9.43 -17.63
N ASP A 24 -15.96 9.16 -16.75
CA ASP A 24 -15.86 9.47 -15.31
C ASP A 24 -14.70 8.71 -14.65
N ASP A 25 -14.51 7.44 -15.02
CA ASP A 25 -13.41 6.61 -14.54
C ASP A 25 -12.06 7.18 -14.99
N ILE A 26 -11.96 7.67 -16.24
CA ILE A 26 -10.75 8.31 -16.75
C ILE A 26 -10.46 9.59 -15.95
N VAL A 27 -11.48 10.41 -15.66
CA VAL A 27 -11.33 11.61 -14.82
C VAL A 27 -10.88 11.23 -13.40
N LEU A 28 -11.33 10.11 -12.87
CA LEU A 28 -10.89 9.58 -11.58
C LEU A 28 -9.40 9.18 -11.62
N VAL A 29 -8.97 8.45 -12.66
CA VAL A 29 -7.54 8.11 -12.87
C VAL A 29 -6.69 9.37 -12.95
N GLU A 30 -7.10 10.35 -13.76
CA GLU A 30 -6.39 11.63 -13.87
C GLU A 30 -6.28 12.35 -12.52
N THR A 31 -7.32 12.27 -11.69
CA THR A 31 -7.32 12.87 -10.35
C THR A 31 -6.34 12.17 -9.41
N ALA A 32 -6.29 10.84 -9.45
CA ALA A 32 -5.30 10.05 -8.73
C ALA A 32 -3.87 10.34 -9.22
N THR A 33 -3.65 10.47 -10.53
CA THR A 33 -2.36 10.84 -11.11
C THR A 33 -1.93 12.24 -10.70
N ARG A 34 -2.84 13.21 -10.64
CA ARG A 34 -2.57 14.55 -10.10
C ARG A 34 -2.14 14.47 -8.63
N GLN A 35 -2.79 13.62 -7.83
CA GLN A 35 -2.39 13.39 -6.43
C GLN A 35 -0.96 12.85 -6.36
N TRP A 36 -0.61 11.84 -7.16
CA TRP A 36 0.75 11.31 -7.23
C TRP A 36 1.77 12.39 -7.60
N PHE A 37 1.50 13.19 -8.63
CA PHE A 37 2.41 14.24 -9.05
C PHE A 37 2.61 15.32 -7.98
N ARG A 38 1.56 15.72 -7.25
CA ARG A 38 1.70 16.62 -6.10
C ARG A 38 2.59 16.03 -5.02
N ILE A 39 2.44 14.74 -4.70
CA ILE A 39 3.25 14.06 -3.69
C ILE A 39 4.73 14.08 -4.10
N ILE A 40 5.07 13.65 -5.32
CA ILE A 40 6.47 13.61 -5.77
C ILE A 40 7.07 15.00 -5.97
N ALA A 41 6.25 16.00 -6.31
CA ALA A 41 6.66 17.39 -6.37
C ALA A 41 6.88 17.99 -4.97
N ARG A 42 6.14 17.61 -3.94
CA ARG A 42 6.43 18.06 -2.57
C ARG A 42 7.64 17.33 -1.98
N GLN A 43 7.92 16.11 -2.45
CA GLN A 43 8.93 15.21 -1.89
C GLN A 43 9.97 14.76 -2.94
N PRO A 44 10.81 15.67 -3.46
CA PRO A 44 11.75 15.36 -4.54
C PRO A 44 12.85 14.37 -4.12
N ARG A 45 13.18 14.30 -2.83
CA ARG A 45 14.22 13.40 -2.27
C ARG A 45 13.68 12.11 -1.67
N ALA A 46 12.37 12.01 -1.48
CA ALA A 46 11.78 10.81 -0.89
C ALA A 46 11.75 9.68 -1.92
N LYS A 47 12.25 8.50 -1.52
CA LYS A 47 11.99 7.27 -2.27
C LYS A 47 10.55 6.88 -1.98
N LEU A 48 9.72 6.79 -3.01
CA LEU A 48 8.31 6.38 -2.89
C LEU A 48 8.02 5.32 -3.95
N ALA A 49 7.14 4.39 -3.63
CA ALA A 49 6.66 3.39 -4.58
C ALA A 49 5.28 3.79 -5.10
N MET A 50 5.05 3.56 -6.40
CA MET A 50 3.74 3.72 -7.02
C MET A 50 2.81 2.59 -6.53
N PRO A 51 1.67 2.90 -5.89
CA PRO A 51 0.74 1.89 -5.38
C PRO A 51 -0.33 1.48 -6.41
N SER A 52 -0.68 2.35 -7.37
CA SER A 52 -1.72 2.07 -8.36
C SER A 52 -1.12 1.67 -9.71
N VAL A 53 -1.65 0.59 -10.29
CA VAL A 53 -1.25 0.11 -11.61
C VAL A 53 -1.80 1.01 -12.71
N VAL A 54 -3.08 1.41 -12.65
CA VAL A 54 -3.66 2.27 -13.70
C VAL A 54 -3.01 3.66 -13.75
N VAL A 55 -2.59 4.17 -12.59
CA VAL A 55 -1.84 5.44 -12.51
C VAL A 55 -0.41 5.28 -13.04
N ASP A 56 0.24 4.13 -12.78
CA ASP A 56 1.55 3.80 -13.35
C ASP A 56 1.50 3.72 -14.88
N ASP A 57 0.47 3.07 -15.44
CA ASP A 57 0.24 2.97 -16.88
C ASP A 57 0.04 4.35 -17.52
N LEU A 58 -0.85 5.17 -16.95
CA LEU A 58 -1.06 6.53 -17.44
C LEU A 58 0.25 7.31 -17.38
N TRP A 59 0.98 7.23 -16.27
CA TRP A 59 2.25 7.95 -16.13
C TRP A 59 3.32 7.48 -17.12
N GLN A 60 3.41 6.17 -17.38
CA GLN A 60 4.29 5.61 -18.38
C GLN A 60 3.91 6.11 -19.78
N ALA A 61 2.62 6.10 -20.14
CA ALA A 61 2.13 6.61 -21.41
C ALA A 61 2.42 8.10 -21.59
N LEU A 62 2.32 8.91 -20.53
CA LEU A 62 2.70 10.33 -20.56
C LEU A 62 4.20 10.52 -20.82
N THR A 63 5.03 9.68 -20.20
CA THR A 63 6.49 9.77 -20.32
C THR A 63 7.00 9.39 -21.73
N LEU A 64 6.23 8.62 -22.50
CA LEU A 64 6.54 8.35 -23.92
C LEU A 64 6.52 9.63 -24.77
N HIS A 65 5.70 10.61 -24.40
CA HIS A 65 5.66 11.92 -25.03
C HIS A 65 6.44 12.93 -24.19
N ALA A 66 7.78 12.80 -24.18
CA ALA A 66 8.65 13.57 -23.30
C ALA A 66 8.49 15.10 -23.43
N GLU A 67 8.17 15.62 -24.62
CA GLU A 67 7.96 17.06 -24.88
C GLU A 67 6.67 17.58 -24.22
N ASP A 68 5.55 16.89 -24.45
CA ASP A 68 4.26 17.16 -23.80
C ASP A 68 4.36 17.02 -22.28
N TYR A 69 5.03 15.96 -21.82
CA TYR A 69 5.26 15.72 -20.39
C TYR A 69 6.11 16.80 -19.75
N ALA A 70 7.17 17.27 -20.43
CA ALA A 70 8.01 18.35 -19.94
C ALA A 70 7.24 19.67 -19.85
N THR A 71 6.46 19.99 -20.89
CA THR A 71 5.60 21.19 -20.92
C THR A 71 4.54 21.14 -19.82
N PHE A 72 3.91 19.97 -19.64
CA PHE A 72 2.95 19.73 -18.56
C PHE A 72 3.59 19.91 -17.18
N CYS A 73 4.77 19.32 -16.97
CA CYS A 73 5.49 19.41 -15.71
C CYS A 73 5.95 20.85 -15.40
N ASP A 74 6.40 21.59 -16.42
CA ASP A 74 6.75 23.00 -16.29
C ASP A 74 5.52 23.85 -15.94
N ALA A 75 4.42 23.70 -16.67
CA ALA A 75 3.19 24.44 -16.43
C ALA A 75 2.56 24.15 -15.05
N ALA A 76 2.68 22.91 -14.57
CA ALA A 76 2.05 22.47 -13.32
C ALA A 76 2.92 22.65 -12.08
N PHE A 77 4.24 22.43 -12.21
CA PHE A 77 5.17 22.34 -11.08
C PHE A 77 6.38 23.27 -11.22
N GLY A 78 6.53 23.97 -12.35
CA GLY A 78 7.67 24.83 -12.66
C GLY A 78 8.99 24.08 -12.81
N ARG A 79 8.94 22.75 -12.97
CA ARG A 79 10.12 21.90 -13.16
C ARG A 79 9.74 20.52 -13.68
N LEU A 80 10.67 19.90 -14.39
CA LEU A 80 10.53 18.52 -14.85
C LEU A 80 10.60 17.52 -13.68
N LEU A 81 9.58 16.66 -13.57
CA LEU A 81 9.56 15.57 -12.60
C LEU A 81 10.26 14.34 -13.19
N ASN A 82 11.57 14.23 -12.93
CA ASN A 82 12.45 13.19 -13.46
C ASN A 82 12.35 11.83 -12.74
N ARG A 83 11.18 11.49 -12.18
CA ARG A 83 11.00 10.17 -11.55
C ARG A 83 10.70 9.12 -12.61
N GLN A 84 11.34 7.96 -12.48
CA GLN A 84 11.17 6.85 -13.41
C GLN A 84 9.92 6.04 -13.02
N PRO A 85 9.02 5.70 -13.95
CA PRO A 85 7.90 4.80 -13.70
C PRO A 85 8.38 3.40 -13.27
N ARG A 86 7.49 2.60 -12.68
CA ARG A 86 7.79 1.35 -11.96
C ARG A 86 8.59 0.31 -12.76
N SER A 87 8.65 0.43 -14.08
CA SER A 87 9.26 -0.53 -15.02
C SER A 87 10.79 -0.67 -14.94
N ALA A 88 11.48 0.00 -14.01
CA ALA A 88 12.87 -0.33 -13.69
C ALA A 88 12.96 -1.02 -12.33
N PRO A 89 12.93 -2.37 -12.27
CA PRO A 89 13.53 -3.07 -11.15
C PRO A 89 15.03 -2.77 -11.20
N ASN A 90 15.48 -1.73 -10.51
CA ASN A 90 16.87 -1.74 -10.03
C ASN A 90 16.94 -3.01 -9.16
N GLY A 91 17.69 -4.01 -9.63
CA GLY A 91 17.64 -5.42 -9.24
C GLY A 91 17.96 -5.77 -7.79
N ASP A 92 17.76 -4.84 -6.86
CA ASP A 92 18.10 -4.92 -5.44
C ASP A 92 16.94 -4.47 -4.51
N THR A 93 15.76 -4.13 -5.04
CA THR A 93 14.64 -3.75 -4.17
C THR A 93 13.96 -5.00 -3.60
N THR A 94 14.26 -5.33 -2.35
CA THR A 94 13.58 -6.44 -1.65
C THR A 94 12.09 -6.11 -1.43
N ASN A 95 11.27 -7.13 -1.16
CA ASN A 95 9.86 -6.92 -0.79
C ASN A 95 9.70 -6.05 0.48
N ALA A 96 10.68 -6.08 1.38
CA ALA A 96 10.69 -5.24 2.59
C ALA A 96 10.94 -3.77 2.23
N ASP A 97 11.88 -3.48 1.33
CA ASP A 97 12.10 -2.13 0.82
C ASP A 97 10.85 -1.59 0.12
N ARG A 98 10.24 -2.40 -0.77
CA ARG A 98 9.00 -2.00 -1.46
C ARG A 98 7.87 -1.66 -0.48
N SER A 99 7.73 -2.42 0.61
CA SER A 99 6.72 -2.19 1.64
C SER A 99 6.93 -0.86 2.37
N ALA A 100 8.18 -0.55 2.74
CA ALA A 100 8.53 0.72 3.37
C ALA A 100 8.28 1.92 2.44
N LEU A 101 8.60 1.78 1.14
CA LEU A 101 8.34 2.82 0.15
C LEU A 101 6.84 3.06 -0.08
N LEU A 102 6.01 2.02 -0.03
CA LEU A 102 4.55 2.14 -0.11
C LEU A 102 3.96 2.84 1.11
N LEU A 103 4.46 2.54 2.32
CA LEU A 103 4.03 3.23 3.54
C LEU A 103 4.38 4.73 3.53
N ALA A 104 5.54 5.07 3.00
CA ALA A 104 5.92 6.47 2.78
C ALA A 104 4.94 7.15 1.80
N THR A 105 4.59 6.49 0.69
CA THR A 105 3.57 7.00 -0.25
C THR A 105 2.22 7.18 0.42
N LEU A 106 1.78 6.21 1.22
CA LEU A 106 0.51 6.24 1.95
C LEU A 106 0.44 7.45 2.89
N SER A 107 1.49 7.68 3.67
CA SER A 107 1.57 8.79 4.61
C SER A 107 1.44 10.14 3.88
N HIS A 108 2.13 10.31 2.75
CA HIS A 108 2.01 11.53 1.96
C HIS A 108 0.68 11.65 1.23
N GLY A 109 0.09 10.55 0.76
CA GLY A 109 -1.24 10.54 0.14
C GLY A 109 -2.32 11.01 1.12
N ARG A 110 -2.27 10.50 2.35
CA ARG A 110 -3.17 10.93 3.44
C ARG A 110 -3.00 12.41 3.77
N GLN A 111 -1.76 12.89 3.83
CA GLN A 111 -1.49 14.31 4.07
C GLN A 111 -1.99 15.22 2.94
N ASP A 112 -1.92 14.78 1.68
CA ASP A 112 -2.39 15.56 0.53
C ASP A 112 -3.93 15.65 0.48
N GLU A 113 -4.64 14.59 0.84
CA GLU A 113 -6.12 14.57 0.90
C GLU A 113 -6.70 15.06 2.22
N GLY A 114 -5.90 15.12 3.30
CA GLY A 114 -6.39 15.47 4.63
C GLY A 114 -7.31 14.40 5.25
N CYS A 115 -7.18 13.14 4.83
CA CYS A 115 -8.00 12.03 5.32
C CYS A 115 -7.43 11.41 6.61
N ALA A 116 -8.28 10.67 7.34
CA ALA A 116 -7.90 10.10 8.63
C ALA A 116 -6.86 8.97 8.49
N ALA A 117 -6.20 8.62 9.58
CA ALA A 117 -5.18 7.55 9.61
C ALA A 117 -5.75 6.17 9.26
N THR A 118 -7.06 5.99 9.35
CA THR A 118 -7.78 4.77 8.96
C THR A 118 -8.27 4.78 7.51
N ASP A 119 -8.20 5.91 6.81
CA ASP A 119 -8.67 6.01 5.43
C ASP A 119 -7.58 5.63 4.42
N LEU A 120 -8.06 5.14 3.28
CA LEU A 120 -7.24 4.86 2.10
C LEU A 120 -7.30 6.08 1.16
N PRO A 121 -6.15 6.71 0.86
CA PRO A 121 -6.14 7.81 -0.07
C PRO A 121 -6.52 7.35 -1.49
N LEU A 122 -7.03 8.27 -2.33
CA LEU A 122 -7.52 7.97 -3.68
C LEU A 122 -6.53 7.11 -4.48
N LEU A 123 -5.25 7.47 -4.44
CA LEU A 123 -4.17 6.76 -5.11
C LEU A 123 -4.06 5.26 -4.76
N PHE A 124 -4.52 4.84 -3.58
CA PHE A 124 -4.51 3.42 -3.16
C PHE A 124 -5.85 2.72 -3.40
N ARG A 125 -6.96 3.46 -3.56
CA ARG A 125 -8.27 2.85 -3.82
C ARG A 125 -8.65 2.81 -5.30
N VAL A 126 -8.06 3.67 -6.14
CA VAL A 126 -8.44 3.83 -7.55
C VAL A 126 -8.43 2.53 -8.35
N ASP A 127 -7.40 1.69 -8.19
CA ASP A 127 -7.32 0.37 -8.83
C ASP A 127 -8.52 -0.53 -8.45
N GLN A 128 -8.95 -0.44 -7.18
CA GLN A 128 -10.06 -1.22 -6.67
C GLN A 128 -11.40 -0.67 -7.15
N GLU A 129 -11.58 0.65 -7.10
CA GLU A 129 -12.80 1.36 -7.52
C GLU A 129 -13.09 1.08 -9.00
N LEU A 130 -12.06 1.14 -9.84
CA LEU A 130 -12.12 0.92 -11.29
C LEU A 130 -12.08 -0.55 -11.71
N ARG A 131 -12.03 -1.46 -10.74
CA ARG A 131 -11.98 -2.92 -10.95
C ARG A 131 -10.91 -3.35 -11.96
N VAL A 132 -9.74 -2.72 -11.90
CA VAL A 132 -8.60 -3.06 -12.75
C VAL A 132 -8.21 -4.52 -12.50
N HIS A 133 -8.06 -5.31 -13.57
CA HIS A 133 -7.81 -6.76 -13.50
C HIS A 133 -6.50 -7.06 -12.76
N ASP A 134 -5.42 -6.37 -13.12
CA ASP A 134 -4.09 -6.47 -12.51
C ASP A 134 -3.84 -5.39 -11.44
N GLY A 135 -4.91 -4.73 -10.97
CA GLY A 135 -4.83 -3.64 -10.01
C GLY A 135 -4.51 -4.12 -8.59
N ASN A 136 -3.77 -3.30 -7.85
CA ASN A 136 -3.50 -3.59 -6.44
C ASN A 136 -4.76 -3.32 -5.60
N ARG A 137 -5.11 -4.25 -4.70
CA ARG A 137 -6.22 -4.06 -3.75
C ARG A 137 -5.68 -3.89 -2.35
N TYR A 138 -5.90 -2.73 -1.75
CA TYR A 138 -5.40 -2.40 -0.42
C TYR A 138 -6.51 -2.40 0.62
N LEU A 139 -6.16 -2.80 1.85
CA LEU A 139 -7.00 -2.70 3.03
C LEU A 139 -6.33 -1.81 4.07
N ALA A 140 -7.07 -0.82 4.58
CA ALA A 140 -6.60 0.05 5.66
C ALA A 140 -6.48 -0.71 6.98
N ASP A 141 -7.49 -1.53 7.28
CA ASP A 141 -7.57 -2.38 8.45
C ASP A 141 -8.25 -3.69 8.04
N CYS A 142 -7.64 -4.83 8.38
CA CYS A 142 -8.19 -6.16 8.08
C CYS A 142 -9.07 -6.71 9.21
N GLY A 143 -9.27 -5.97 10.31
CA GLY A 143 -10.05 -6.38 11.47
C GLY A 143 -9.46 -7.55 12.27
N GLY A 144 -8.30 -8.07 11.85
CA GLY A 144 -7.61 -9.13 12.55
C GLY A 144 -7.06 -8.58 13.86
N ARG A 145 -7.51 -9.11 14.99
CA ARG A 145 -7.02 -8.78 16.33
C ARG A 145 -5.58 -9.31 16.54
N GLY A 146 -4.63 -8.86 15.72
CA GLY A 146 -3.25 -9.37 15.69
C GLY A 146 -3.03 -10.63 14.84
N GLU A 147 -4.07 -11.14 14.18
CA GLU A 147 -4.00 -12.22 13.20
C GLU A 147 -4.74 -11.79 11.94
N CYS A 148 -4.03 -11.32 10.92
CA CYS A 148 -4.60 -11.24 9.59
C CYS A 148 -4.09 -12.39 8.74
N PHE A 149 -5.04 -13.16 8.25
CA PHE A 149 -4.78 -14.17 7.25
C PHE A 149 -4.45 -13.45 5.94
N PRO A 150 -3.40 -13.87 5.21
CA PRO A 150 -3.17 -13.39 3.86
C PRO A 150 -4.42 -13.66 3.04
N VAL A 151 -5.19 -12.61 2.76
CA VAL A 151 -6.37 -12.71 1.90
C VAL A 151 -5.85 -12.71 0.48
N SER A 152 -6.11 -13.79 -0.26
CA SER A 152 -5.66 -13.92 -1.64
C SER A 152 -6.03 -12.69 -2.47
N GLY A 153 -5.03 -12.03 -3.04
CA GLY A 153 -5.21 -10.84 -3.88
C GLY A 153 -5.48 -9.52 -3.16
N ARG A 154 -5.24 -9.41 -1.84
CA ARG A 154 -5.32 -8.14 -1.10
C ARG A 154 -4.09 -7.87 -0.23
N VAL A 155 -3.67 -6.62 -0.18
CA VAL A 155 -2.53 -6.14 0.62
C VAL A 155 -3.05 -5.33 1.80
N CYS A 156 -2.79 -5.81 3.02
CA CYS A 156 -3.12 -5.05 4.23
C CYS A 156 -1.99 -4.09 4.61
N LEU A 157 -2.32 -2.81 4.75
CA LEU A 157 -1.34 -1.76 5.06
C LEU A 157 -0.74 -1.91 6.47
N GLN A 158 -1.51 -2.34 7.48
CA GLN A 158 -0.98 -2.62 8.83
C GLN A 158 0.13 -3.69 8.84
N HIS A 159 0.13 -4.63 7.89
CA HIS A 159 1.16 -5.66 7.81
C HIS A 159 2.38 -5.23 7.01
N LEU A 160 2.25 -4.21 6.16
CA LEU A 160 3.41 -3.56 5.55
C LEU A 160 4.29 -2.89 6.62
N GLU A 161 3.69 -2.46 7.75
CA GLU A 161 4.39 -1.88 8.91
C GLU A 161 5.12 -2.93 9.78
N GLY A 162 4.98 -4.23 9.44
CA GLY A 162 5.53 -5.37 10.17
C GLY A 162 4.45 -6.21 10.84
N PRO A 163 4.79 -7.37 11.44
CA PRO A 163 3.84 -8.11 12.26
C PRO A 163 3.41 -7.19 13.40
N GLY A 164 2.15 -6.74 13.37
CA GLY A 164 1.61 -5.84 14.38
C GLY A 164 1.98 -6.34 15.77
N LYS A 165 2.33 -5.43 16.68
CA LYS A 165 2.60 -5.82 18.07
C LYS A 165 1.41 -6.63 18.54
N ARG A 166 1.63 -7.90 18.92
CA ARG A 166 0.60 -8.73 19.53
C ARG A 166 -0.11 -7.87 20.57
N PRO A 167 -1.44 -7.66 20.47
CA PRO A 167 -2.15 -7.04 21.57
C PRO A 167 -1.78 -7.86 22.79
N LYS A 168 -1.17 -7.22 23.80
CA LYS A 168 -0.86 -7.91 25.06
C LYS A 168 -2.18 -8.55 25.46
N SER A 169 -2.22 -9.88 25.52
CA SER A 169 -3.36 -10.56 26.13
C SER A 169 -3.55 -9.86 27.45
N GLY A 170 -4.68 -9.17 27.62
CA GLY A 170 -5.06 -8.65 28.92
C GLY A 170 -5.06 -9.88 29.81
N GLY A 171 -4.02 -10.01 30.63
CA GLY A 171 -3.85 -11.19 31.46
C GLY A 171 -5.17 -11.35 32.19
N ILE A 172 -5.83 -12.50 31.99
CA ILE A 172 -6.97 -12.85 32.82
C ILE A 172 -6.36 -12.97 34.22
N ARG A 173 -6.42 -11.88 34.99
CA ARG A 173 -6.36 -11.94 36.45
C ARG A 173 -7.68 -12.58 36.86
N GLY A 174 -7.74 -13.89 36.66
CA GLY A 174 -8.79 -14.75 37.16
C GLY A 174 -8.54 -14.96 38.63
N ASP A 175 -8.82 -13.93 39.44
CA ASP A 175 -9.39 -14.19 40.76
C ASP A 175 -10.86 -14.56 40.49
N LEU A 176 -11.07 -15.82 40.10
CA LEU A 176 -12.40 -16.41 39.96
C LEU A 176 -12.39 -17.72 40.74
N PRO A 177 -13.20 -17.85 41.82
CA PRO A 177 -13.28 -19.06 42.60
C PRO A 177 -14.17 -20.06 41.87
N PHE A 178 -13.57 -20.94 41.06
CA PHE A 178 -14.28 -22.10 40.51
C PHE A 178 -13.77 -23.37 41.19
N ASN A 179 -14.49 -23.72 42.25
CA ASN A 179 -14.57 -25.06 42.80
C ASN A 179 -15.66 -25.81 42.03
N ASP A 180 -15.25 -26.72 41.16
CA ASP A 180 -16.05 -27.88 40.77
C ASP A 180 -15.10 -28.98 40.34
N GLY A 181 -14.93 -29.94 41.25
CA GLY A 181 -14.08 -31.10 41.04
C GLY A 181 -14.57 -32.01 39.91
N ARG A 182 -13.66 -32.93 39.57
CA ARG A 182 -13.79 -34.04 38.61
C ARG A 182 -13.38 -33.64 37.19
N HIS A 183 -12.15 -33.98 36.81
CA HIS A 183 -11.83 -34.69 35.57
C HIS A 183 -10.37 -35.17 35.69
N GLY A 184 -10.20 -36.47 35.95
CA GLY A 184 -8.90 -37.10 36.08
C GLY A 184 -8.22 -37.27 34.73
N TYR A 185 -6.95 -36.91 34.65
CA TYR A 185 -6.00 -37.53 33.75
C TYR A 185 -5.00 -38.31 34.61
N ALA A 186 -5.13 -39.64 34.53
CA ALA A 186 -4.14 -40.57 35.03
C ALA A 186 -3.18 -40.91 33.88
N GLY A 187 -1.88 -40.90 34.19
CA GLY A 187 -0.77 -41.34 33.33
C GLY A 187 0.33 -40.28 33.32
N GLY A 188 1.52 -40.48 33.87
CA GLY A 188 2.17 -41.69 34.35
C GLY A 188 3.65 -41.64 33.95
N ALA A 189 4.51 -41.31 34.93
CA ALA A 189 5.91 -41.73 35.15
C ALA A 189 7.05 -41.43 34.13
N GLY A 190 8.18 -41.00 34.72
CA GLY A 190 9.56 -41.09 34.21
C GLY A 190 10.24 -39.71 34.10
N GLY A 191 11.15 -39.24 34.94
CA GLY A 191 12.17 -39.91 35.76
C GLY A 191 13.54 -39.80 35.06
N GLY A 192 14.44 -38.94 35.55
CA GLY A 192 15.81 -38.83 35.02
C GLY A 192 16.59 -37.62 35.52
N ASP A 193 17.11 -37.74 36.74
CA ASP A 193 18.15 -36.88 37.35
C ASP A 193 19.51 -37.18 36.69
N GLY A 194 20.39 -36.19 36.57
CA GLY A 194 21.72 -36.38 35.98
C GLY A 194 22.53 -35.10 35.86
N GLY A 195 23.11 -34.65 36.97
CA GLY A 195 24.13 -33.59 37.00
C GLY A 195 25.50 -34.05 36.49
N GLY A 196 26.35 -33.07 36.19
CA GLY A 196 27.77 -33.28 35.90
C GLY A 196 28.45 -31.97 35.47
N GLY A 197 29.21 -31.36 36.38
CA GLY A 197 30.06 -30.21 36.10
C GLY A 197 31.39 -30.60 35.45
N GLY A 198 32.12 -29.61 34.96
CA GLY A 198 33.50 -29.73 34.50
C GLY A 198 33.98 -28.37 34.01
N ASP A 199 35.12 -27.96 34.56
CA ASP A 199 35.89 -26.72 34.38
C ASP A 199 36.15 -26.33 32.91
#